data_AF-V4NXK1-F1
#
_entry.id   AF-V4NXK1-F1
#
_cell.length_a   1.000
_cell.length_b   1.000
_cell.length_c   1.000
_cell.angle_alpha   90.00
_cell.angle_beta   90.00
_cell.angle_gamma   90.00
#
_symmetry.space_group_name_H-M   'P 1'
#
loop_
_entity.id
_entity.type
_entity.pdbx_description
1 polymer ?
#
loop_
_entity_poly.entity_id
_entity_poly.type
_entity_poly.pdbx_seq_one_letter_code
_entity_poly.pdbx_strand_id
1 'polypeptide(L)'
;MTVDTDDRHRVIALLDDIIGTTNRTLRVAGYEQLKAALLAHIDADGHEGRAGTGEGAHQIADIRRLIDAIGATSISSDLWIEQIGELNHAVREHFRLHQTGEA
;
A
#
# COMPACT_ATOMS: atom_id res chain seq x y z
N MET A 1 1.71 22.73 2.77
CA MET A 1 0.60 21.85 3.15
C MET A 1 1.14 20.42 3.05
N THR A 2 1.48 19.80 4.18
CA THR A 2 2.32 18.57 4.29
C THR A 2 1.53 17.29 4.51
N VAL A 3 0.24 17.27 4.14
CA VAL A 3 -0.66 16.13 4.38
C VAL A 3 -0.26 14.91 3.56
N ASP A 4 0.24 15.12 2.34
CA ASP A 4 0.62 14.05 1.41
C ASP A 4 1.90 13.29 1.84
N THR A 5 2.86 13.98 2.45
CA THR A 5 4.10 13.35 2.95
C THR A 5 3.88 12.59 4.26
N ASP A 6 2.96 13.06 5.11
CA ASP A 6 2.62 12.39 6.38
C ASP A 6 1.88 11.07 6.13
N ASP A 7 0.93 11.06 5.18
CA ASP A 7 0.17 9.87 4.82
C ASP A 7 1.05 8.78 4.19
N ARG A 8 1.96 9.16 3.27
CA ARG A 8 2.94 8.24 2.67
C ARG A 8 3.86 7.62 3.72
N HIS A 9 4.42 8.43 4.62
CA HIS A 9 5.26 7.91 5.71
C HIS A 9 4.48 6.96 6.63
N ARG A 10 3.22 7.27 6.93
CA ARG A 10 2.36 6.42 7.74
C ARG A 10 2.12 5.06 7.08
N VAL A 11 1.82 5.03 5.78
CA VAL A 11 1.63 3.80 5.01
C VAL A 11 2.89 2.93 5.02
N ILE A 12 4.06 3.53 4.77
CA ILE A 12 5.35 2.81 4.79
C ILE A 12 5.66 2.27 6.19
N ALA A 13 5.44 3.07 7.25
CA ALA A 13 5.67 2.63 8.62
C ALA A 13 4.76 1.45 9.01
N LEU A 14 3.49 1.45 8.56
CA LEU A 14 2.58 0.32 8.78
C LEU A 14 3.06 -0.95 8.07
N LEU A 15 3.53 -0.84 6.81
CA LEU A 15 4.11 -1.97 6.08
C LEU A 15 5.33 -2.55 6.80
N ASP A 16 6.26 -1.70 7.23
CA ASP A 16 7.47 -2.14 7.94
C ASP A 16 7.13 -2.80 9.29
N ASP A 17 6.13 -2.29 10.03
CA ASP A 17 5.67 -2.90 11.29
C ASP A 17 5.02 -4.28 11.06
N ILE A 18 4.17 -4.40 10.04
CA ILE A 18 3.50 -5.67 9.68
C ILE A 18 4.52 -6.74 9.27
N ILE A 19 5.52 -6.36 8.48
CA ILE A 19 6.58 -7.27 8.01
C ILE A 19 7.50 -7.64 9.17
N GLY A 20 7.89 -6.66 9.99
CA GLY A 20 8.83 -6.83 11.10
C GLY A 20 8.26 -7.56 12.31
N THR A 21 6.95 -7.54 12.51
CA THR A 21 6.31 -8.21 13.65
C THR A 21 6.10 -9.70 13.40
N THR A 22 6.32 -10.52 14.42
CA THR A 22 5.96 -11.96 14.43
C THR A 22 4.60 -12.22 15.08
N ASN A 23 4.00 -11.18 15.68
CA ASN A 23 2.72 -11.30 16.36
C ASN A 23 1.57 -11.24 15.35
N ARG A 24 0.90 -12.37 15.17
CA ARG A 24 -0.22 -12.53 14.22
C ARG A 24 -1.34 -11.51 14.44
N THR A 25 -1.69 -11.21 15.69
CA THR A 25 -2.75 -10.24 16.01
C THR A 25 -2.36 -8.83 15.58
N LEU A 26 -1.10 -8.44 15.80
CA LEU A 26 -0.58 -7.16 15.33
C LEU A 26 -0.52 -7.12 13.80
N ARG A 27 -0.16 -8.22 13.13
CA ARG A 27 -0.21 -8.27 11.66
C ARG A 27 -1.61 -8.05 11.11
N VAL A 28 -2.64 -8.68 11.69
CA VAL A 28 -4.04 -8.47 11.27
C VAL A 28 -4.44 -7.01 11.50
N ALA A 29 -4.24 -6.50 12.70
CA ALA A 29 -4.65 -5.15 13.05
C ALA A 29 -3.89 -4.08 12.24
N GLY A 30 -2.61 -4.29 11.99
CA GLY A 30 -1.78 -3.45 11.14
C GLY A 30 -2.24 -3.52 9.68
N TYR A 31 -2.52 -4.72 9.16
CA TYR A 31 -2.99 -4.89 7.79
C TYR A 31 -4.34 -4.22 7.54
N GLU A 32 -5.31 -4.33 8.47
CA GLU A 32 -6.60 -3.64 8.34
C GLU A 32 -6.43 -2.11 8.32
N GLN A 33 -5.53 -1.57 9.14
CA GLN A 33 -5.21 -0.14 9.14
C GLN A 33 -4.51 0.29 7.84
N LEU A 34 -3.55 -0.51 7.38
CA LEU A 34 -2.83 -0.30 6.13
C LEU A 34 -3.79 -0.30 4.94
N LYS A 35 -4.67 -1.29 4.87
CA LYS A 35 -5.70 -1.42 3.83
C LYS A 35 -6.57 -0.18 3.77
N ALA A 36 -7.09 0.28 4.91
CA ALA A 36 -7.93 1.47 4.97
C ALA A 36 -7.18 2.73 4.49
N ALA A 37 -5.92 2.91 4.92
CA ALA A 37 -5.09 4.05 4.52
C ALA A 37 -4.76 4.01 3.01
N LEU A 38 -4.32 2.85 2.50
CA LEU A 38 -3.99 2.67 1.08
C LEU A 38 -5.20 2.90 0.18
N LEU A 39 -6.36 2.35 0.53
CA LEU A 39 -7.59 2.54 -0.26
C LEU A 39 -8.00 4.02 -0.30
N ALA A 40 -7.90 4.73 0.83
CA ALA A 40 -8.17 6.17 0.87
C ALA A 40 -7.18 6.96 -0.01
N HIS A 41 -5.90 6.59 0.01
CA HIS A 41 -4.86 7.23 -0.79
C HIS A 41 -5.10 7.05 -2.30
N ILE A 42 -5.30 5.80 -2.76
CA ILE A 42 -5.50 5.53 -4.18
C ILE A 42 -6.84 6.08 -4.72
N ASP A 43 -7.88 6.14 -3.87
CA ASP A 43 -9.15 6.76 -4.26
C ASP A 43 -9.01 8.28 -4.41
N ALA A 44 -8.21 8.92 -3.55
CA ALA A 44 -7.86 10.33 -3.70
C ALA A 44 -7.07 10.56 -5.00
N ASP A 45 -6.04 9.76 -5.28
CA ASP A 45 -5.24 9.84 -6.51
C ASP A 45 -6.09 9.65 -7.77
N GLY A 46 -7.06 8.73 -7.73
CA GLY A 46 -8.01 8.50 -8.81
C GLY A 46 -9.00 9.65 -9.01
N HIS A 47 -9.49 10.25 -7.91
CA HIS A 47 -10.41 11.38 -7.95
C HIS A 47 -9.74 12.68 -8.43
N GLU A 48 -8.49 12.91 -8.04
CA GLU A 48 -7.70 14.07 -8.44
C GLU A 48 -7.13 13.96 -9.86
N GLY A 49 -7.33 12.82 -10.54
CA GLY A 49 -6.76 12.57 -11.87
C GLY A 49 -5.24 12.37 -11.87
N ARG A 50 -4.62 12.26 -10.69
CA ARG A 50 -3.18 12.02 -10.50
C ARG A 50 -2.74 10.62 -10.88
N ALA A 51 -3.67 9.66 -10.87
CA ALA A 51 -3.43 8.32 -11.40
C ALA A 51 -2.94 8.31 -12.86
N GLY A 52 -3.25 9.37 -13.64
CA GLY A 52 -2.86 9.49 -15.05
C GLY A 52 -3.41 8.35 -15.93
N THR A 53 -3.24 8.47 -17.24
CA THR A 53 -3.45 7.34 -18.16
C THR A 53 -2.12 6.64 -18.39
N GLY A 54 -1.97 5.37 -17.97
CA GLY A 54 -0.75 4.58 -18.19
C GLY A 54 -0.27 3.85 -16.93
N GLU A 55 1.00 4.04 -16.59
CA GLU A 55 1.73 3.29 -15.55
C GLU A 55 1.14 3.49 -14.14
N GLY A 56 0.71 4.70 -13.77
CA GLY A 56 0.07 4.99 -12.47
C GLY A 56 -1.28 4.28 -12.28
N ALA A 57 -2.13 4.25 -13.31
CA ALA A 57 -3.38 3.49 -13.28
C ALA A 57 -3.16 1.98 -13.17
N HIS A 58 -2.09 1.46 -13.80
CA HIS A 58 -1.72 0.06 -13.69
C HIS A 58 -1.23 -0.29 -12.27
N GLN A 59 -0.42 0.57 -11.66
CA GLN A 59 0.06 0.40 -10.28
C GLN A 59 -1.07 0.42 -9.26
N ILE A 60 -2.03 1.34 -9.39
CA ILE A 60 -3.22 1.37 -8.52
C ILE A 60 -4.03 0.08 -8.64
N ALA A 61 -4.19 -0.44 -9.86
CA ALA A 61 -4.88 -1.70 -10.08
C ALA A 61 -4.12 -2.89 -9.46
N ASP A 62 -2.79 -2.89 -9.54
CA ASP A 62 -1.95 -3.93 -8.94
C ASP A 62 -2.00 -3.89 -7.40
N ILE A 63 -1.88 -2.70 -6.80
CA ILE A 63 -2.02 -2.49 -5.35
C ILE A 63 -3.39 -3.00 -4.86
N ARG A 64 -4.48 -2.68 -5.57
CA ARG A 64 -5.82 -3.20 -5.23
C ARG A 64 -5.89 -4.72 -5.31
N ARG A 65 -5.35 -5.30 -6.38
CA ARG A 65 -5.31 -6.75 -6.55
C ARG A 65 -4.54 -7.43 -5.41
N LEU A 66 -3.41 -6.87 -4.99
CA LEU A 66 -2.61 -7.38 -3.88
C LEU A 66 -3.37 -7.26 -2.55
N ILE A 67 -4.08 -6.16 -2.31
CA ILE A 67 -4.94 -6.01 -1.14
C ILE A 67 -6.01 -7.12 -1.11
N ASP A 68 -6.75 -7.34 -2.20
CA ASP A 68 -7.76 -8.41 -2.25
C ASP A 68 -7.13 -9.81 -2.05
N ALA A 69 -5.97 -10.06 -2.67
CA ALA A 69 -5.27 -11.34 -2.53
C ALA A 69 -4.84 -11.58 -1.07
N ILE A 70 -4.23 -10.59 -0.41
CA ILE A 70 -3.78 -10.70 0.98
C ILE A 70 -4.98 -10.93 1.92
N GLY A 71 -6.10 -10.24 1.68
CA GLY A 71 -7.33 -10.41 2.47
C GLY A 71 -7.98 -11.78 2.30
N ALA A 72 -7.81 -12.43 1.15
CA ALA A 72 -8.28 -13.79 0.90
C ALA A 72 -7.30 -14.87 1.39
N THR A 73 -6.02 -14.54 1.55
CA THR A 73 -4.98 -15.47 2.00
C THR A 73 -4.96 -15.58 3.52
N SER A 74 -4.79 -16.80 4.04
CA SER A 74 -4.58 -17.01 5.47
C SER A 74 -3.27 -16.36 5.93
N ILE A 75 -3.34 -15.49 6.95
CA ILE A 75 -2.18 -14.76 7.50
C ILE A 75 -1.03 -15.63 8.03
N SER A 76 -1.28 -16.92 8.24
CA SER A 76 -0.26 -17.89 8.64
C SER A 76 0.44 -18.59 7.48
N SER A 77 0.03 -18.32 6.24
CA SER A 77 0.63 -18.91 5.05
C SER A 77 1.87 -18.12 4.62
N ASP A 78 2.90 -18.82 4.15
CA ASP A 78 4.07 -18.19 3.52
C ASP A 78 3.64 -17.28 2.35
N LEU A 79 2.59 -17.68 1.61
CA LEU A 79 2.01 -16.87 0.54
C LEU A 79 1.55 -15.49 1.02
N TRP A 80 1.06 -15.38 2.25
CA TRP A 80 0.67 -14.09 2.81
C TRP A 80 1.89 -13.18 3.03
N ILE A 81 3.01 -13.77 3.47
CA ILE A 81 4.28 -13.06 3.67
C ILE A 81 4.87 -12.61 2.33
N GLU A 82 4.78 -13.45 1.31
CA GLU A 82 5.18 -13.08 -0.05
C GLU A 82 4.33 -11.92 -0.56
N GLN A 83 3.00 -12.03 -0.48
CA GLN A 83 2.07 -11.01 -0.96
C GLN A 83 2.19 -9.67 -0.23
N ILE A 84 2.43 -9.65 1.09
CA ILE A 84 2.66 -8.39 1.82
C ILE A 84 4.00 -7.75 1.43
N GLY A 85 5.01 -8.56 1.10
CA GLY A 85 6.28 -8.09 0.56
C GLY A 85 6.13 -7.49 -0.83
N GLU A 86 5.34 -8.12 -1.71
CA GLU A 86 4.99 -7.60 -3.02
C GLU A 86 4.21 -6.28 -2.90
N LEU A 87 3.25 -6.19 -1.98
CA LEU A 87 2.51 -4.96 -1.70
C LEU A 87 3.45 -3.83 -1.26
N ASN A 88 4.40 -4.11 -0.37
CA ASN A 88 5.39 -3.11 0.05
C ASN A 88 6.20 -2.57 -1.12
N HIS A 89 6.65 -3.44 -2.03
CA HIS A 89 7.37 -3.03 -3.23
C HIS A 89 6.50 -2.17 -4.15
N ALA A 90 5.28 -2.61 -4.44
CA ALA A 90 4.34 -1.88 -5.31
C ALA A 90 4.01 -0.48 -4.77
N VAL A 91 3.74 -0.37 -3.47
CA VAL A 91 3.43 0.91 -2.80
C VAL A 91 4.63 1.86 -2.82
N ARG A 92 5.85 1.35 -2.56
CA ARG A 92 7.07 2.18 -2.60
C ARG A 92 7.34 2.70 -4.02
N GLU A 93 7.11 1.87 -5.04
CA GLU A 93 7.28 2.30 -6.42
C GLU A 93 6.24 3.33 -6.85
N HIS A 94 4.97 3.17 -6.45
CA HIS A 94 3.91 4.17 -6.63
C HIS A 94 4.31 5.52 -6.04
N PHE A 95 4.76 5.52 -4.77
CA PHE A 95 5.21 6.74 -4.11
C PHE A 95 6.46 7.35 -4.75
N ARG A 96 7.41 6.52 -5.23
CA ARG A 96 8.61 7.01 -5.92
C ARG A 96 8.25 7.79 -7.18
N LEU A 97 7.37 7.24 -8.02
CA LEU A 97 6.96 7.90 -9.27
C LEU A 97 6.21 9.20 -9.01
N HIS A 98 5.35 9.21 -7.98
CA HIS A 98 4.57 10.38 -7.59
C HIS A 98 5.38 11.43 -6.79
N GLN A 99 6.61 11.13 -6.35
CA GLN A 99 7.54 12.12 -5.75
C GLN A 99 8.35 12.90 -6.81
N THR A 100 8.62 12.32 -7.97
CA THR A 100 9.43 12.96 -9.03
C THR A 100 8.68 13.96 -9.91
N GLY A 101 7.42 14.26 -9.61
CA GLY A 101 6.56 15.18 -10.37
C GLY A 101 6.69 16.67 -10.01
N GLU A 102 7.59 17.06 -9.11
CA GLU A 102 7.89 18.48 -8.81
C GLU A 102 9.25 18.85 -9.41
N ALA A 103 9.21 19.57 -10.54
CA ALA A 103 10.33 20.30 -11.14
C ALA A 103 10.20 21.80 -10.86
#